data_AF-A0AAU8VJU8-F1
#
_entry.id   AF-A0AAU8VJU8-F1
#
_cell.length_a   1.000
_cell.length_b   1.000
_cell.length_c   1.000
_cell.angle_alpha   90.00
_cell.angle_beta   90.00
_cell.angle_gamma   90.00
#
_symmetry.space_group_name_H-M   'P 1'
#
loop_
_entity.id
_entity.type
_entity.pdbx_description
1 polymer ?
#
loop_
_entity_poly.entity_id
_entity_poly.type
_entity_poly.pdbx_seq_one_letter_code
_entity_poly.pdbx_strand_id
1 'polypeptide(L)'
;MHQTFYFSDGSSADGTTQISSGYAKDKHQVYCYDHTGKVKILKGADPKTFVSCNNGKFAKDSRYIYYYFHQIEKADPKTWKLLDLKEGYSCDAKHAFRFKTCLENTDIATLSIYEFTDKEGYTTKFLKDKNGLFDLDGTRITEDKLKKDYA
;
A
#
# COMPACT_ATOMS: atom_id res chain seq x y z
N MET A 1 -24.57 -16.61 -18.17
CA MET A 1 -24.20 -16.58 -16.74
C MET A 1 -24.18 -15.13 -16.31
N HIS A 2 -25.00 -14.72 -15.35
CA HIS A 2 -24.89 -13.40 -14.74
C HIS A 2 -23.73 -13.43 -13.74
N GLN A 3 -22.74 -12.56 -13.93
CA GLN A 3 -21.60 -12.40 -13.04
C GLN A 3 -21.81 -11.13 -12.23
N THR A 4 -21.99 -11.28 -10.91
CA THR A 4 -22.16 -10.16 -10.00
C THR A 4 -20.80 -9.77 -9.44
N PHE A 5 -20.45 -8.50 -9.58
CA PHE A 5 -19.24 -7.91 -9.03
C PHE A 5 -19.54 -7.24 -7.69
N TYR A 6 -18.57 -7.28 -6.79
CA TYR A 6 -18.57 -6.53 -5.53
C TYR A 6 -17.41 -5.55 -5.55
N PHE A 7 -17.69 -4.28 -5.28
CA PHE A 7 -16.73 -3.18 -5.30
C PHE A 7 -16.33 -2.76 -3.88
N SER A 8 -15.23 -2.03 -3.78
CA SER A 8 -14.73 -1.52 -2.49
C SER A 8 -15.66 -0.50 -1.84
N ASP A 9 -16.47 0.21 -2.62
CA ASP A 9 -17.50 1.13 -2.10
C ASP A 9 -18.74 0.40 -1.55
N GLY A 10 -18.74 -0.94 -1.53
CA GLY A 10 -19.84 -1.77 -1.07
C GLY A 10 -20.94 -1.96 -2.11
N SER A 11 -20.83 -1.35 -3.30
CA SER A 11 -21.77 -1.58 -4.37
C SER A 11 -21.61 -2.98 -4.98
N SER A 12 -22.72 -3.49 -5.52
CA SER A 12 -22.72 -4.71 -6.33
C SER A 12 -23.38 -4.44 -7.68
N ALA A 13 -22.85 -5.00 -8.75
CA ALA A 13 -23.43 -4.83 -10.08
C ALA A 13 -23.37 -6.13 -10.89
N ASP A 14 -24.44 -6.40 -11.64
CA ASP A 14 -24.48 -7.50 -12.60
C ASP A 14 -23.79 -7.10 -13.91
N GLY A 15 -23.05 -8.04 -14.49
CA GLY A 15 -21.95 -7.76 -15.42
C GLY A 15 -22.27 -6.92 -16.66
N THR A 16 -21.74 -5.68 -16.66
CA THR A 16 -20.82 -5.06 -17.65
C THR A 16 -20.07 -3.86 -17.01
N THR A 17 -19.91 -3.83 -15.69
CA THR A 17 -19.55 -2.61 -14.96
C THR A 17 -18.07 -2.29 -15.04
N GLN A 18 -17.77 -1.02 -15.33
CA GLN A 18 -16.43 -0.47 -15.36
C GLN A 18 -15.90 -0.29 -13.94
N ILE A 19 -14.78 -0.93 -13.61
CA ILE A 19 -14.02 -0.63 -12.38
C ILE A 19 -13.41 0.76 -12.58
N SER A 20 -13.98 1.77 -11.92
CA SER A 20 -13.51 3.16 -12.03
C SER A 20 -12.15 3.36 -11.36
N SER A 21 -11.87 2.62 -10.27
CA SER A 21 -10.60 2.61 -9.55
C SER A 21 -10.51 1.49 -8.51
N GLY A 22 -9.30 1.05 -8.19
CA GLY A 22 -9.05 0.14 -7.07
C GLY A 22 -9.37 -1.31 -7.40
N TYR A 23 -10.28 -1.92 -6.63
CA TYR A 23 -10.51 -3.36 -6.66
C TYR A 23 -11.98 -3.73 -6.80
N ALA A 24 -12.23 -4.79 -7.55
CA ALA A 24 -13.52 -5.48 -7.59
C ALA A 24 -13.29 -6.99 -7.50
N LYS A 25 -14.31 -7.75 -7.13
CA LYS A 25 -14.24 -9.20 -7.10
C LYS A 25 -15.56 -9.86 -7.46
N ASP A 26 -15.48 -11.10 -7.90
CA ASP A 26 -16.60 -12.03 -7.94
C ASP A 26 -16.30 -13.26 -7.05
N LYS A 27 -17.04 -14.35 -7.23
CA LYS A 27 -16.86 -15.58 -6.46
C LYS A 27 -15.58 -16.38 -6.79
N HIS A 28 -14.92 -16.08 -7.91
CA HIS A 28 -13.81 -16.84 -8.50
C HIS A 28 -12.51 -16.06 -8.54
N GLN A 29 -12.57 -14.74 -8.72
CA GLN A 29 -11.39 -13.92 -8.96
C GLN A 29 -11.53 -12.49 -8.44
N VAL A 30 -10.37 -11.88 -8.21
CA VAL A 30 -10.22 -10.47 -7.85
C VAL A 30 -9.62 -9.73 -9.03
N TYR A 31 -10.11 -8.52 -9.25
CA TYR A 31 -9.72 -7.60 -10.30
C TYR A 31 -9.19 -6.32 -9.68
N CYS A 32 -8.19 -5.74 -10.33
CA CYS A 32 -7.59 -4.49 -9.92
C CYS A 32 -7.50 -3.53 -11.12
N TYR A 33 -7.59 -2.24 -10.85
CA TYR A 33 -7.33 -1.16 -11.79
C TYR A 33 -6.54 -0.07 -11.07
N ASP A 34 -5.30 0.16 -11.51
CA ASP A 34 -4.36 1.12 -10.90
C ASP A 34 -4.45 2.52 -11.50
N HIS A 35 -5.59 2.86 -12.12
CA HIS A 35 -5.80 4.07 -12.91
C HIS A 35 -4.97 4.17 -14.20
N THR A 36 -4.24 3.11 -14.56
CA THR A 36 -3.47 3.07 -15.81
C THR A 36 -3.86 1.85 -16.65
N GLY A 37 -4.06 2.08 -17.94
CA GLY A 37 -4.33 1.00 -18.89
C GLY A 37 -5.65 0.27 -18.65
N LYS A 38 -5.60 -1.05 -18.41
CA LYS A 38 -6.77 -1.94 -18.35
C LYS A 38 -6.86 -2.63 -17.00
N VAL A 39 -8.09 -2.98 -16.61
CA VAL A 39 -8.38 -3.89 -15.49
C VAL A 39 -7.59 -5.19 -15.68
N LYS A 40 -6.94 -5.67 -14.61
CA LYS A 40 -6.23 -6.96 -14.60
C LYS A 40 -6.73 -7.85 -13.48
N ILE A 41 -6.59 -9.16 -13.67
CA ILE A 41 -6.81 -10.16 -12.63
C ILE A 41 -5.66 -10.08 -11.63
N LEU A 42 -5.98 -9.95 -10.35
CA LEU A 42 -5.02 -10.01 -9.26
C LEU A 42 -4.69 -11.48 -8.96
N LYS A 43 -3.61 -11.96 -9.55
CA LYS A 43 -3.20 -13.37 -9.44
C LYS A 43 -2.90 -13.75 -7.98
N GLY A 44 -3.40 -14.91 -7.57
CA GLY A 44 -3.13 -15.48 -6.24
C GLY A 44 -4.00 -14.93 -5.10
N ALA A 45 -4.78 -13.88 -5.35
CA ALA A 45 -5.74 -13.36 -4.38
C ALA A 45 -6.88 -14.35 -4.15
N ASP A 46 -7.26 -14.52 -2.89
CA ASP A 46 -8.43 -15.30 -2.48
C ASP A 46 -9.68 -14.41 -2.43
N PRO A 47 -10.61 -14.51 -3.40
CA PRO A 47 -11.80 -13.65 -3.44
C PRO A 47 -12.70 -13.79 -2.21
N LYS A 48 -12.65 -14.94 -1.51
CA LYS A 48 -13.49 -15.17 -0.33
C LYS A 48 -13.06 -14.30 0.84
N THR A 49 -11.75 -14.15 1.03
CA THR A 49 -11.17 -13.40 2.15
C THR A 49 -10.65 -12.02 1.74
N PHE A 50 -10.72 -11.68 0.45
CA PHE A 50 -10.28 -10.39 -0.08
C PHE A 50 -11.12 -9.22 0.43
N VAL A 51 -10.41 -8.19 0.90
CA VAL A 51 -10.93 -6.93 1.41
C VAL A 51 -10.08 -5.78 0.85
N SER A 52 -10.73 -4.81 0.22
CA SER A 52 -10.09 -3.55 -0.17
C SER A 52 -9.91 -2.66 1.06
N CYS A 53 -8.82 -1.89 1.12
CA CYS A 53 -8.59 -0.90 2.19
C CYS A 53 -9.29 0.45 1.92
N ASN A 54 -10.24 0.49 0.96
CA ASN A 54 -11.06 1.65 0.59
C ASN A 54 -10.27 2.94 0.28
N ASN A 55 -9.05 2.78 -0.20
CA ASN A 55 -8.18 3.88 -0.61
C ASN A 55 -7.72 3.78 -2.07
N GLY A 56 -8.25 2.81 -2.82
CA GLY A 56 -7.93 2.56 -4.23
C GLY A 56 -6.56 1.93 -4.49
N LYS A 57 -5.67 1.83 -3.50
CA LYS A 57 -4.29 1.37 -3.68
C LYS A 57 -3.99 0.06 -2.96
N PHE A 58 -4.38 -0.03 -1.70
CA PHE A 58 -4.09 -1.17 -0.84
C PHE A 58 -5.30 -2.09 -0.69
N ALA A 59 -5.03 -3.38 -0.60
CA ALA A 59 -6.00 -4.39 -0.26
C ALA A 59 -5.31 -5.56 0.45
N LYS A 60 -6.09 -6.48 1.00
CA LYS A 60 -5.57 -7.69 1.62
C LYS A 60 -6.51 -8.87 1.46
N ASP A 61 -5.97 -10.07 1.56
CA ASP A 61 -6.73 -11.28 1.83
C ASP A 61 -6.20 -11.95 3.11
N SER A 62 -6.61 -13.19 3.39
CA SER A 62 -6.15 -13.92 4.58
C SER A 62 -4.65 -14.26 4.60
N ARG A 63 -3.96 -14.16 3.45
CA ARG A 63 -2.57 -14.60 3.26
C ARG A 63 -1.63 -13.46 2.87
N TYR A 64 -2.12 -12.44 2.17
CA TYR A 64 -1.28 -11.45 1.52
C TYR A 64 -1.84 -10.03 1.64
N ILE A 65 -0.93 -9.06 1.63
CA ILE A 65 -1.23 -7.65 1.40
C ILE A 65 -0.87 -7.31 -0.05
N TYR A 66 -1.67 -6.44 -0.67
CA TYR A 66 -1.52 -5.99 -2.03
C TYR A 66 -1.38 -4.47 -2.10
N TYR A 67 -0.48 -4.02 -2.97
CA TYR A 67 -0.40 -2.66 -3.48
C TYR A 67 -0.61 -2.71 -5.01
N TYR A 68 -1.76 -2.24 -5.45
CA TYR A 68 -2.29 -2.50 -6.80
C TYR A 68 -2.17 -3.98 -7.20
N PHE A 69 -1.44 -4.25 -8.29
CA PHE A 69 -1.23 -5.59 -8.83
C PHE A 69 -0.12 -6.38 -8.13
N HIS A 70 0.55 -5.78 -7.14
CA HIS A 70 1.73 -6.36 -6.51
C HIS A 70 1.38 -6.85 -5.11
N GLN A 71 1.73 -8.10 -4.83
CA GLN A 71 1.85 -8.57 -3.47
C GLN A 71 3.00 -7.83 -2.78
N ILE A 72 2.81 -7.41 -1.54
CA ILE A 72 3.89 -6.90 -0.68
C ILE A 72 4.59 -8.11 -0.08
N GLU A 73 5.82 -8.38 -0.53
CA GLU A 73 6.60 -9.50 -0.03
C GLU A 73 6.92 -9.33 1.46
N LYS A 74 7.01 -10.45 2.20
CA LYS A 74 7.25 -10.52 3.66
C LYS A 74 6.13 -9.96 4.56
N ALA A 75 5.14 -9.24 4.01
CA ALA A 75 4.06 -8.65 4.79
C ALA A 75 3.14 -9.70 5.42
N ASP A 76 2.90 -9.57 6.73
CA ASP A 76 1.90 -10.38 7.45
C ASP A 76 0.53 -9.69 7.48
N PRO A 77 -0.49 -10.21 6.78
CA PRO A 77 -1.81 -9.58 6.71
C PRO A 77 -2.56 -9.49 8.04
N LYS A 78 -2.16 -10.27 9.05
CA LYS A 78 -2.81 -10.29 10.36
C LYS A 78 -2.43 -9.10 11.21
N THR A 79 -1.17 -8.65 11.10
CA THR A 79 -0.60 -7.57 11.92
C THR A 79 -0.32 -6.30 11.12
N TRP A 80 -0.55 -6.33 9.81
CA TRP A 80 -0.34 -5.19 8.92
C TRP A 80 -1.23 -3.99 9.25
N LYS A 81 -0.62 -2.81 9.22
CA LYS A 81 -1.24 -1.50 9.40
C LYS A 81 -0.69 -0.48 8.40
N LEU A 82 -1.58 0.31 7.82
CA LEU A 82 -1.22 1.48 7.00
C LEU A 82 -0.84 2.64 7.92
N LEU A 83 0.30 3.28 7.68
CA LEU A 83 0.79 4.43 8.44
C LEU A 83 0.58 5.73 7.69
N ASP A 84 0.87 5.76 6.38
CA ASP A 84 0.62 6.91 5.52
C ASP A 84 0.25 6.45 4.10
N LEU A 85 -0.89 6.94 3.60
CA LEU A 85 -1.41 6.55 2.28
C LEU A 85 -0.68 7.25 1.12
N LYS A 86 -0.21 8.48 1.33
CA LYS A 86 0.38 9.31 0.27
C LYS A 86 1.76 8.76 -0.09
N GLU A 87 2.61 8.57 0.91
CA GLU A 87 3.95 8.00 0.75
C GLU A 87 3.97 6.47 0.78
N GLY A 88 2.82 5.85 1.08
CA GLY A 88 2.65 4.41 1.06
C GLY A 88 3.36 3.69 2.21
N TYR A 89 3.62 4.38 3.33
CA TYR A 89 4.21 3.74 4.50
C TYR A 89 3.21 2.82 5.17
N SER A 90 3.66 1.60 5.45
CA SER A 90 2.92 0.62 6.24
C SER A 90 3.88 -0.25 7.01
N CYS A 91 3.39 -1.03 7.96
CA CYS A 91 4.21 -2.01 8.66
C CYS A 91 3.35 -3.17 9.17
N ASP A 92 4.01 -4.26 9.49
CA ASP A 92 3.45 -5.36 10.27
C ASP A 92 4.23 -5.49 11.61
N ALA A 93 4.06 -6.60 12.33
CA ALA A 93 4.75 -6.79 13.61
C ALA A 93 6.29 -6.92 13.50
N LYS A 94 6.85 -7.10 12.30
CA LYS A 94 8.27 -7.41 12.07
C LYS A 94 8.94 -6.55 11.00
N HIS A 95 8.19 -5.99 10.07
CA HIS A 95 8.71 -5.29 8.91
C HIS A 95 7.98 -3.96 8.69
N ALA A 96 8.69 -2.99 8.14
CA ALA A 96 8.08 -1.79 7.59
C ALA A 96 8.22 -1.77 6.06
N PHE A 97 7.33 -1.06 5.40
CA PHE A 97 7.21 -1.04 3.96
C PHE A 97 6.98 0.37 3.46
N ARG A 98 7.49 0.65 2.25
CA ARG A 98 7.08 1.80 1.43
C ARG A 98 6.48 1.28 0.13
N PHE A 99 5.20 1.55 -0.09
CA PHE A 99 4.38 0.95 -1.15
C PHE A 99 4.45 -0.58 -1.12
N LYS A 100 5.16 -1.20 -2.07
CA LYS A 100 5.36 -2.65 -2.16
C LYS A 100 6.72 -3.13 -1.64
N THR A 101 7.61 -2.20 -1.27
CA THR A 101 9.00 -2.50 -0.94
C THR A 101 9.16 -2.67 0.56
N CYS A 102 9.79 -3.75 0.99
CA CYS A 102 10.20 -3.97 2.38
C CYS A 102 11.43 -3.11 2.70
N LEU A 103 11.40 -2.40 3.82
CA LEU A 103 12.50 -1.61 4.35
C LEU A 103 13.30 -2.47 5.32
N GLU A 104 14.55 -2.75 4.96
CA GLU A 104 15.44 -3.62 5.73
C GLU A 104 15.98 -2.91 6.99
N ASN A 105 16.33 -3.70 8.01
CA ASN A 105 16.90 -3.22 9.27
C ASN A 105 16.06 -2.14 9.97
N THR A 106 14.74 -2.32 9.99
CA THR A 106 13.78 -1.42 10.63
C THR A 106 13.59 -1.76 12.10
N ASP A 107 13.56 -0.74 12.96
CA ASP A 107 13.10 -0.91 14.34
C ASP A 107 11.60 -0.58 14.42
N ILE A 108 10.77 -1.63 14.37
CA ILE A 108 9.30 -1.52 14.33
C ILE A 108 8.72 -0.84 15.58
N ALA A 109 9.36 -1.02 16.74
CA ALA A 109 8.87 -0.48 18.00
C ALA A 109 8.96 1.04 18.08
N THR A 110 9.87 1.64 17.30
CA THR A 110 10.15 3.09 17.31
C THR A 110 9.74 3.81 16.04
N LEU A 111 8.94 3.16 15.18
CA LEU A 111 8.46 3.75 13.94
C LEU A 111 7.62 5.01 14.20
N SER A 112 7.93 6.06 13.46
CA SER A 112 7.21 7.33 13.44
C SER A 112 7.29 7.93 12.03
N ILE A 113 6.42 8.90 11.77
CA ILE A 113 6.46 9.69 10.54
C ILE A 113 7.16 11.02 10.86
N TYR A 114 8.19 11.33 10.09
CA TYR A 114 8.89 12.61 10.13
C TYR A 114 8.47 13.46 8.94
N GLU A 115 7.97 14.65 9.21
CA GLU A 115 7.57 15.63 8.19
C GLU A 115 8.71 16.62 7.94
N PHE A 116 9.09 16.77 6.69
CA PHE A 116 10.06 17.75 6.24
C PHE A 116 9.43 18.65 5.20
N THR A 117 9.52 19.96 5.41
CA THR A 117 9.08 20.97 4.46
C THR A 117 10.31 21.65 3.88
N ASP A 118 10.44 21.60 2.55
CA ASP A 118 11.53 22.25 1.84
C ASP A 118 11.35 23.78 1.76
N LYS A 119 12.31 24.48 1.15
CA LYS A 119 12.25 25.94 0.98
C LYS A 119 11.12 26.41 0.07
N GLU A 120 10.60 25.53 -0.78
CA GLU A 120 9.46 25.83 -1.66
C GLU A 120 8.10 25.60 -0.97
N GLY A 121 8.11 25.08 0.26
CA GLY A 121 6.91 24.83 1.06
C GLY A 121 6.28 23.46 0.82
N TYR A 122 6.95 22.55 0.10
CA TYR A 122 6.46 21.20 -0.10
C TYR A 122 6.80 20.31 1.10
N THR A 123 5.78 19.77 1.74
CA THR A 123 5.94 18.79 2.82
C THR A 123 6.02 17.37 2.29
N THR A 124 7.16 16.73 2.54
CA THR A 124 7.42 15.31 2.31
C THR A 124 7.49 14.56 3.63
N LYS A 125 6.89 13.37 3.68
CA LYS A 125 6.91 12.49 4.86
C LYS A 125 7.94 11.40 4.68
N PHE A 126 8.70 11.15 5.73
CA PHE A 126 9.71 10.10 5.79
C PHE A 126 9.40 9.16 6.94
N LEU A 127 9.64 7.86 6.73
CA LEU A 127 9.57 6.91 7.83
C LEU A 127 10.83 7.06 8.69
N LYS A 128 10.65 7.12 10.00
CA LYS A 128 11.73 7.26 10.98
C LYS A 128 11.65 6.12 11.99
N ASP A 129 12.80 5.59 12.38
CA ASP A 129 12.95 4.78 13.58
C ASP A 129 14.09 5.32 14.45
N LYS A 130 14.40 4.65 15.56
CA LYS A 130 15.50 5.07 16.46
C LYS A 130 16.88 5.13 15.79
N ASN A 131 17.08 4.42 14.68
CA ASN A 131 18.35 4.33 13.98
C ASN A 131 18.47 5.37 12.85
N GLY A 132 17.44 6.17 12.59
CA GLY A 132 17.45 7.24 11.58
C GLY A 132 16.21 7.28 10.69
N LEU A 133 16.34 7.95 9.55
CA LEU A 133 15.29 8.12 8.55
C LEU A 133 15.48 7.17 7.38
N PHE A 134 14.38 6.84 6.72
CA PHE A 134 14.38 6.18 5.42
C PHE A 134 14.08 7.21 4.34
N ASP A 135 14.95 7.29 3.35
CA ASP A 135 14.75 8.05 2.12
C ASP A 135 13.66 7.38 1.25
N LEU A 136 13.20 8.07 0.21
CA LEU A 136 12.12 7.61 -0.66
C LEU A 136 12.50 6.35 -1.47
N ASP A 137 13.79 6.10 -1.69
CA ASP A 137 14.30 4.88 -2.28
C ASP A 137 14.41 3.71 -1.28
N GLY A 138 14.16 3.97 0.00
CA GLY A 138 14.25 3.01 1.10
C GLY A 138 15.63 2.92 1.75
N THR A 139 16.61 3.73 1.34
CA THR A 139 17.93 3.79 1.97
C THR A 139 17.89 4.56 3.28
N ARG A 140 18.80 4.24 4.19
CA ARG A 140 18.87 4.90 5.49
C ARG A 140 19.68 6.20 5.39
N ILE A 141 19.14 7.29 5.92
CA ILE A 141 19.74 8.62 5.92
C ILE A 141 19.62 9.31 7.29
N THR A 142 20.42 10.35 7.49
CA THR A 142 20.33 11.24 8.65
C THR A 142 19.49 12.48 8.32
N GLU A 143 19.01 13.17 9.33
CA GLU A 143 18.30 14.46 9.15
C GLU A 143 19.19 15.52 8.48
N ASP A 144 20.49 15.52 8.76
CA ASP A 144 21.44 16.46 8.13
C ASP A 144 21.64 16.15 6.65
N LYS A 145 21.71 14.87 6.27
CA LYS A 145 21.76 14.46 4.86
C LYS A 145 20.46 14.83 4.16
N LEU A 146 19.31 14.56 4.77
CA LEU A 146 18.00 14.96 4.24
C LEU A 146 17.95 16.46 3.95
N LYS A 147 18.34 17.29 4.93
CA LYS A 147 18.39 18.74 4.75
C LYS A 147 19.34 19.14 3.63
N LYS A 148 20.44 18.42 3.39
CA LYS A 148 21.36 18.77 2.31
C LYS A 148 20.81 18.40 0.93
N ASP A 149 20.13 17.26 0.83
CA ASP A 149 19.62 16.72 -0.43
C ASP A 149 18.30 17.40 -0.86
N TYR A 150 17.52 17.91 0.10
CA TYR A 150 16.19 18.50 -0.11
C TYR A 150 16.06 19.98 0.30
N ALA A 151 17.16 20.68 0.63
CA ALA A 151 17.13 22.12 0.94
C ALA A 151 17.06 23.01 -0.30
#